data_AF-A0A2U3LY77-F1
#
_entry.id   AF-A0A2U3LY77-F1
#
_cell.length_a   1.000
_cell.length_b   1.000
_cell.length_c   1.000
_cell.angle_alpha   90.00
_cell.angle_beta   90.00
_cell.angle_gamma   90.00
#
_symmetry.space_group_name_H-M   'P 1'
#
loop_
_entity.id
_entity.type
_entity.pdbx_description
1 polymer ?
#
loop_
_entity_poly.entity_id
_entity_poly.type
_entity_poly.pdbx_seq_one_letter_code
_entity_poly.pdbx_strand_id
1 'polypeptide(L)'
;MLINGSIDGRHACFLALVPISASSVSVLLVDDGGDAGGPYSGMVIPGNGSVSNSQCSITGAGSLVSAGGNNLSVTLPIAFTQGFSGNQVVYLAARSATANSGWQAAGTAGVH
;
A
#
# COMPACT_ATOMS: atom_id res chain seq x y z
N MET A 1 -1.56 -4.31 0.42
CA MET A 1 -2.35 -3.47 1.33
C MET A 1 -3.46 -2.84 0.53
N LEU A 2 -4.68 -2.85 1.04
CA LEU A 2 -5.84 -2.23 0.40
C LEU A 2 -6.53 -1.36 1.45
N ILE A 3 -6.65 -0.08 1.16
CA ILE A 3 -7.41 0.85 2.01
C ILE A 3 -8.68 1.21 1.24
N ASN A 4 -9.82 0.74 1.75
CA ASN A 4 -11.15 1.01 1.20
C ASN A 4 -12.22 0.62 2.26
N GLY A 5 -13.49 0.94 2.02
CA GLY A 5 -14.60 0.55 2.89
C GLY A 5 -14.90 -0.95 2.89
N SER A 6 -14.37 -1.70 1.94
CA SER A 6 -14.47 -3.16 1.83
C SER A 6 -13.28 -3.73 1.05
N ILE A 7 -13.17 -5.06 0.91
CA ILE A 7 -12.15 -5.68 0.05
C ILE A 7 -12.56 -5.53 -1.42
N ASP A 8 -12.43 -4.32 -1.94
CA ASP A 8 -12.65 -3.96 -3.34
C ASP A 8 -11.49 -3.07 -3.79
N GLY A 9 -10.80 -3.48 -4.86
CA GLY A 9 -9.64 -2.76 -5.39
C GLY A 9 -10.02 -1.54 -6.25
N ARG A 10 -11.26 -1.47 -6.75
CA ARG A 10 -11.74 -0.35 -7.57
C ARG A 10 -11.88 0.89 -6.70
N HIS A 11 -11.38 2.01 -7.21
CA HIS A 11 -11.39 3.28 -6.49
C HIS A 11 -10.86 3.16 -5.04
N ALA A 12 -9.74 2.46 -4.87
CA ALA A 12 -9.11 2.22 -3.58
C ALA A 12 -7.66 2.70 -3.55
N CYS A 13 -7.13 2.95 -2.36
CA CYS A 13 -5.69 3.02 -2.19
C CYS A 13 -5.13 1.59 -2.09
N PHE A 14 -4.99 0.93 -3.24
CA PHE A 14 -4.54 -0.45 -3.34
C PHE A 14 -3.10 -0.51 -3.80
N LEU A 15 -2.22 -1.04 -2.94
CA LEU A 15 -0.79 -1.16 -3.24
C LEU A 15 -0.19 -2.51 -2.85
N ALA A 16 0.88 -2.87 -3.54
CA ALA A 16 1.77 -3.98 -3.19
C ALA A 16 3.11 -3.45 -2.68
N LEU A 17 3.61 -4.07 -1.62
CA LEU A 17 4.97 -3.88 -1.11
C LEU A 17 5.79 -5.10 -1.51
N VAL A 18 6.80 -4.92 -2.35
CA VAL A 18 7.69 -5.98 -2.81
C VAL A 18 9.07 -5.75 -2.18
N PRO A 19 9.48 -6.58 -1.20
CA PRO A 19 10.80 -6.44 -0.58
C PRO A 19 11.91 -6.63 -1.61
N ILE A 20 12.88 -5.71 -1.64
CA ILE A 20 14.04 -5.77 -2.55
C ILE A 20 15.30 -6.14 -1.74
N SER A 21 15.46 -5.52 -0.57
CA SER A 21 16.56 -5.75 0.35
C SER A 21 16.08 -5.57 1.80
N ALA A 22 16.97 -5.80 2.77
CA ALA A 22 16.66 -5.59 4.19
C ALA A 22 16.28 -4.13 4.54
N SER A 23 16.60 -3.17 3.65
CA SER A 23 16.38 -1.74 3.87
C SER A 23 15.67 -1.07 2.70
N SER A 24 15.10 -1.83 1.76
CA SER A 24 14.42 -1.25 0.59
C SER A 24 13.24 -2.09 0.10
N VAL A 25 12.16 -1.42 -0.29
CA VAL A 25 10.90 -2.02 -0.75
C VAL A 25 10.44 -1.30 -2.01
N SER A 26 9.97 -2.04 -3.01
CA SER A 26 9.20 -1.47 -4.11
C SER A 26 7.75 -1.28 -3.69
N VAL A 27 7.22 -0.09 -3.93
CA VAL A 27 5.80 0.25 -3.75
C VAL A 27 5.17 0.28 -5.12
N LEU A 28 4.19 -0.58 -5.36
CA LEU A 28 3.40 -0.60 -6.59
C LEU A 28 1.98 -0.18 -6.25
N LEU A 29 1.57 1.01 -6.70
CA LEU A 29 0.22 1.53 -6.52
C LEU A 29 -0.62 1.17 -7.73
N VAL A 30 -1.75 0.49 -7.49
CA VAL A 30 -2.71 0.10 -8.52
C VAL A 30 -3.52 1.32 -8.95
N ASP A 31 -3.85 1.37 -10.24
CA ASP A 31 -4.72 2.39 -10.80
C ASP A 31 -6.17 2.29 -10.26
N ASP A 32 -7.04 3.19 -10.73
CA ASP A 32 -8.43 3.25 -10.28
C ASP A 32 -9.25 2.01 -10.68
N GLY A 33 -8.77 1.22 -11.66
CA GLY A 33 -9.39 -0.02 -12.13
C GLY A 33 -9.31 -1.15 -11.10
N GLY A 34 -8.34 -1.10 -10.19
CA GLY A 34 -8.27 -2.02 -9.06
C GLY A 34 -7.78 -3.42 -9.39
N ASP A 35 -7.27 -3.62 -10.60
CA ASP A 35 -6.74 -4.89 -11.06
C ASP A 35 -5.40 -5.18 -10.39
N ALA A 36 -5.36 -6.20 -9.53
CA ALA A 36 -4.14 -6.60 -8.81
C ALA A 36 -2.99 -7.03 -9.76
N GLY A 37 -3.31 -7.38 -11.01
CA GLY A 37 -2.35 -7.70 -12.07
C GLY A 37 -1.76 -6.48 -12.78
N GLY A 38 -2.26 -5.27 -12.47
CA GLY A 38 -1.87 -4.01 -13.12
C GLY A 38 -2.90 -3.51 -14.12
N PRO A 39 -2.69 -2.26 -14.62
CA PRO A 39 -1.46 -1.49 -14.54
C PRO A 39 -1.19 -0.87 -13.15
N TYR A 40 0.08 -0.56 -12.86
CA TYR A 40 0.51 0.04 -11.59
C TYR A 40 1.60 1.09 -11.78
N SER A 41 1.61 2.09 -10.90
CA SER A 41 2.68 3.08 -10.77
C SER A 41 3.65 2.65 -9.67
N GLY A 42 4.94 2.56 -10.00
CA GLY A 42 5.97 2.02 -9.10
C GLY A 42 6.95 3.06 -8.58
N MET A 43 7.38 2.89 -7.33
CA MET A 43 8.57 3.55 -6.78
C MET A 43 9.35 2.63 -5.85
N VAL A 44 10.53 3.05 -5.41
CA VAL A 44 11.34 2.37 -4.39
C VAL A 44 11.47 3.28 -3.17
N ILE A 45 11.31 2.69 -1.99
CA ILE A 45 11.48 3.34 -0.69
C ILE A 45 12.60 2.69 0.13
N PRO A 46 13.33 3.47 0.96
CA PRO A 46 13.26 4.93 1.08
C PRO A 46 13.78 5.65 -0.18
N GLY A 47 13.25 6.87 -0.45
CA GLY A 47 13.59 7.65 -1.64
C GLY A 47 12.83 8.98 -1.70
N ASN A 48 13.00 9.76 -2.78
CA ASN A 48 12.31 11.05 -2.95
C ASN A 48 11.17 11.02 -3.98
N GLY A 49 10.86 9.84 -4.52
CA GLY A 49 9.78 9.66 -5.49
C GLY A 49 8.39 9.74 -4.86
N SER A 50 7.37 9.77 -5.71
CA SER A 50 5.98 9.62 -5.29
C SER A 50 5.18 8.85 -6.33
N VAL A 51 4.11 8.19 -5.88
CA VAL A 51 3.12 7.52 -6.74
C VAL A 51 1.74 7.91 -6.26
N SER A 52 0.79 8.09 -7.18
CA SER A 52 -0.58 8.47 -6.84
C SER A 52 -1.61 7.88 -7.79
N ASN A 53 -2.82 7.68 -7.27
CA ASN A 53 -4.04 7.42 -8.03
C ASN A 53 -5.12 8.43 -7.59
N SER A 54 -6.38 8.26 -8.00
CA SER A 54 -7.42 9.23 -7.67
C SER A 54 -7.83 9.24 -6.18
N GLN A 55 -7.40 8.25 -5.38
CA GLN A 55 -7.75 8.12 -3.96
C GLN A 55 -6.60 8.47 -3.01
N CYS A 56 -5.36 8.21 -3.40
CA CYS A 56 -4.21 8.47 -2.54
C CYS A 56 -2.93 8.82 -3.28
N SER A 57 -2.04 9.50 -2.56
CA SER A 57 -0.66 9.76 -2.94
C SER A 57 0.28 9.23 -1.86
N ILE A 58 1.34 8.57 -2.29
CA ILE A 58 2.36 7.97 -1.44
C ILE A 58 3.68 8.63 -1.78
N THR A 59 4.34 9.20 -0.79
CA THR A 59 5.67 9.78 -0.96
C THR A 59 6.73 8.89 -0.34
N GLY A 60 7.87 8.76 -1.03
CA GLY A 60 9.03 8.10 -0.47
C GLY A 60 9.72 8.93 0.60
N ALA A 61 9.58 10.26 0.58
CA ALA A 61 10.27 11.13 1.51
C ALA A 61 9.72 10.92 2.93
N GLY A 62 10.58 10.53 3.88
CA GLY A 62 10.17 10.18 5.24
C GLY A 62 9.67 8.74 5.42
N SER A 63 9.73 7.91 4.36
CA SER A 63 9.50 6.47 4.49
C SER A 63 10.68 5.76 5.15
N LEU A 64 10.40 4.66 5.83
CA LEU A 64 11.40 3.85 6.53
C LEU A 64 11.15 2.37 6.25
N VAL A 65 12.22 1.61 6.09
CA VAL A 65 12.19 0.16 5.91
C VAL A 65 13.18 -0.46 6.88
N SER A 66 12.74 -1.46 7.63
CA SER A 66 13.61 -2.27 8.48
C SER A 66 13.17 -3.72 8.46
N ALA A 67 14.10 -4.61 8.14
CA ALA A 67 13.90 -6.05 8.24
C ALA A 67 14.64 -6.60 9.48
N GLY A 68 14.00 -7.54 10.19
CA GLY A 68 14.59 -8.25 11.32
C GLY A 68 13.97 -9.63 11.47
N GLY A 69 14.79 -10.69 11.42
CA GLY A 69 14.30 -12.06 11.42
C GLY A 69 13.33 -12.32 10.26
N ASN A 70 12.10 -12.73 10.59
CA ASN A 70 11.03 -12.98 9.61
C ASN A 70 10.08 -11.77 9.45
N ASN A 71 10.41 -10.63 10.06
CA ASN A 71 9.55 -9.46 10.13
C ASN A 71 10.10 -8.35 9.23
N LEU A 72 9.21 -7.74 8.45
CA LEU A 72 9.48 -6.55 7.67
C LEU A 72 8.59 -5.42 8.19
N SER A 73 9.20 -4.36 8.68
CA SER A 73 8.54 -3.14 9.14
C SER A 73 8.70 -2.06 8.08
N VAL A 74 7.59 -1.49 7.64
CA VAL A 74 7.57 -0.43 6.63
C VAL A 74 6.72 0.73 7.12
N THR A 75 7.31 1.93 7.12
CA THR A 75 6.62 3.20 7.37
C THR A 75 6.44 3.91 6.05
N LEU A 76 5.19 4.17 5.65
CA LEU A 76 4.86 4.93 4.45
C LEU A 76 4.04 6.16 4.81
N PRO A 77 4.45 7.36 4.37
CA PRO A 77 3.59 8.53 4.36
C PRO A 77 2.56 8.39 3.24
N ILE A 78 1.28 8.40 3.61
CA ILE A 78 0.14 8.28 2.70
C ILE A 78 -0.75 9.51 2.92
N ALA A 79 -1.06 10.21 1.83
CA ALA A 79 -2.03 11.30 1.81
C ALA A 79 -3.25 10.85 1.00
N PHE A 80 -4.44 10.99 1.58
CA PHE A 80 -5.68 10.69 0.88
C PHE A 80 -6.23 11.93 0.17
N THR A 81 -6.93 11.72 -0.93
CA THR A 81 -7.60 12.80 -1.66
C THR A 81 -8.98 13.08 -1.05
N GLN A 82 -9.50 14.29 -1.25
CA GLN A 82 -10.81 14.69 -0.72
C GLN A 82 -11.99 13.81 -1.21
N GLY A 83 -11.86 13.20 -2.39
CA GLY A 83 -12.87 12.29 -2.93
C GLY A 83 -12.90 10.91 -2.24
N PHE A 84 -11.85 10.58 -1.48
CA PHE A 84 -11.71 9.31 -0.76
C PHE A 84 -11.92 9.55 0.74
N SER A 85 -13.13 9.86 1.15
CA SER A 85 -13.48 10.27 2.52
C SER A 85 -14.25 9.20 3.29
N GLY A 86 -14.41 9.41 4.60
CA GLY A 86 -15.16 8.53 5.49
C GLY A 86 -14.29 7.47 6.18
N ASN A 87 -14.96 6.48 6.78
CA ASN A 87 -14.29 5.39 7.49
C ASN A 87 -13.76 4.37 6.49
N GLN A 88 -12.44 4.31 6.39
CA GLN A 88 -11.74 3.34 5.57
C GLN A 88 -11.22 2.21 6.44
N VAL A 89 -11.21 0.99 5.88
CA VAL A 89 -10.59 -0.17 6.52
C VAL A 89 -9.26 -0.43 5.85
N VAL A 90 -8.23 -0.67 6.67
CA VAL A 90 -6.90 -1.05 6.19
C VAL A 90 -6.82 -2.57 6.17
N TYR A 91 -6.84 -3.13 4.97
CA TYR A 91 -6.67 -4.56 4.74
C TYR A 91 -5.24 -4.90 4.38
N LEU A 92 -4.70 -5.92 5.03
CA LEU A 92 -3.37 -6.45 4.76
C LEU A 92 -3.46 -7.92 4.37
N ALA A 93 -2.63 -8.29 3.40
CA ALA A 93 -2.38 -9.66 3.01
C ALA A 93 -0.89 -9.80 2.72
N ALA A 94 -0.32 -10.90 3.17
CA ALA A 94 1.04 -11.31 2.87
C ALA A 94 1.01 -12.57 2.00
N ARG A 95 1.86 -12.59 0.98
CA ARG A 95 1.98 -13.71 0.06
C ARG A 95 3.44 -14.08 -0.12
N SER A 96 3.70 -15.38 -0.16
CA SER A 96 4.96 -15.97 -0.60
C SER A 96 4.72 -16.86 -1.82
N ALA A 97 5.76 -17.53 -2.31
CA ALA A 97 5.64 -18.50 -3.40
C ALA A 97 4.68 -19.66 -3.05
N THR A 98 4.50 -19.99 -1.77
CA THR A 98 3.77 -21.18 -1.32
C THR A 98 2.64 -20.90 -0.34
N ALA A 99 2.56 -19.68 0.21
CA ALA A 99 1.58 -19.33 1.23
C ALA A 99 0.90 -17.99 0.95
N ASN A 100 -0.33 -17.84 1.45
CA ASN A 100 -1.11 -16.62 1.42
C ASN A 100 -1.86 -16.49 2.75
N SER A 101 -1.74 -15.35 3.42
CA SER A 101 -2.43 -15.09 4.70
C SER A 101 -3.93 -14.84 4.54
N GLY A 102 -4.40 -14.64 3.31
CA GLY A 102 -5.68 -13.99 3.03
C GLY A 102 -5.67 -12.51 3.43
N TRP A 103 -6.73 -11.80 3.06
CA TRP A 103 -6.98 -10.43 3.50
C TRP A 103 -7.45 -10.42 4.96
N GLN A 104 -6.78 -9.61 5.77
CA GLN A 104 -7.07 -9.41 7.18
C GLN A 104 -7.36 -7.93 7.40
N ALA A 105 -8.38 -7.60 8.19
CA ALA A 105 -8.62 -6.23 8.63
C ALA A 105 -7.58 -5.87 9.71
N ALA A 106 -6.62 -5.03 9.35
CA ALA A 106 -5.49 -4.66 10.20
C ALA A 106 -5.72 -3.34 10.96
N GLY A 107 -6.72 -2.55 10.55
CA GLY A 107 -7.06 -1.28 11.21
C GLY A 107 -8.14 -0.50 10.48
N THR A 108 -8.44 0.69 10.99
CA THR A 108 -9.34 1.66 10.35
C THR A 108 -8.69 3.04 10.30
N ALA A 109 -9.05 3.84 9.30
CA ALA A 109 -8.59 5.21 9.13
C ALA A 109 -9.80 6.10 8.86
N GLY A 110 -9.94 7.18 9.65
CA GLY A 110 -10.88 8.25 9.34
C GLY A 110 -10.22 9.18 8.31
N VAL A 111 -10.84 9.32 7.15
CA VAL A 111 -10.36 10.23 6.10
C VAL A 111 -11.33 11.41 6.00
N HIS A 112 -10.80 12.63 6.16
CA HIS A 112 -11.54 13.89 6.20
C HIS A 112 -10.99 14.86 5.16
#